data_AF-A0AAN8XDT4-F1
#
_entry.id   AF-A0AAN8XDT4-F1
#
_cell.length_a   1.000
_cell.length_b   1.000
_cell.length_c   1.000
_cell.angle_alpha   90.00
_cell.angle_beta   90.00
_cell.angle_gamma   90.00
#
_symmetry.space_group_name_H-M   'P 1'
#
loop_
_entity.id
_entity.type
_entity.pdbx_description
1 polymer ?
#
loop_
_entity_poly.entity_id
_entity_poly.type
_entity_poly.pdbx_seq_one_letter_code
_entity_poly.pdbx_strand_id
1 'polypeptide(L)'
;MPEAVAQVLYGNEQSRWLREAVMAYREVTGNIPNVTQVLTEAAVENSSFTTVLLCTVMTEYAKAPSNMLKELSQLLLEILNINDSLKASRATSVLEGLVTQDNENVRGLLDIIENSKDSDSRRAYQCIKLVVMLSAKCSDARDLLTSTQARWQWSVEWLRGRMDDHTATISTGTGLSNEDSSTKNFQRTTSAQLTLEEATALLSEMESAEMEIECDSSELGEIKESTCEREISPSQDLDAVDP
;
A
#
# COMPACT_ATOMS: atom_id res chain seq x y z
N MET A 1 24.82 -24.54 5.22
CA MET A 1 24.01 -23.74 6.17
C MET A 1 23.83 -24.58 7.43
N PRO A 2 24.07 -24.04 8.63
CA PRO A 2 23.82 -24.76 9.89
C PRO A 2 22.35 -25.16 10.03
N GLU A 3 22.07 -26.30 10.66
CA GLU A 3 20.70 -26.83 10.80
C GLU A 3 19.76 -25.85 11.51
N ALA A 4 20.22 -25.21 12.60
CA ALA A 4 19.43 -24.20 13.31
C ALA A 4 19.02 -23.02 12.40
N VAL A 5 19.89 -22.62 11.46
CA VAL A 5 19.57 -21.55 10.50
C VAL A 5 18.56 -22.05 9.47
N ALA A 6 18.69 -23.29 8.99
CA ALA A 6 17.70 -23.88 8.08
C ALA A 6 16.32 -24.00 8.73
N GLN A 7 16.24 -24.33 10.04
CA GLN A 7 14.96 -24.41 10.76
C GLN A 7 14.27 -23.05 10.88
N VAL A 8 15.04 -21.98 11.07
CA VAL A 8 14.50 -20.62 11.14
C VAL A 8 14.11 -20.08 9.77
N LEU A 9 14.85 -20.43 8.70
CA LEU A 9 14.57 -19.91 7.37
C LEU A 9 13.47 -20.69 6.63
N TYR A 10 13.40 -22.00 6.83
CA TYR A 10 12.54 -22.89 6.03
C TYR A 10 11.80 -23.96 6.85
N GLY A 11 12.09 -24.07 8.14
CA GLY A 11 11.58 -25.12 9.00
C GLY A 11 10.48 -24.68 9.94
N ASN A 12 10.25 -25.51 10.95
CA ASN A 12 9.17 -25.33 11.93
C ASN A 12 9.41 -24.18 12.92
N GLU A 13 10.65 -23.71 13.07
CA GLU A 13 10.99 -22.60 13.97
C GLU A 13 10.78 -21.23 13.31
N GLN A 14 10.54 -21.17 12.01
CA GLN A 14 10.38 -19.93 11.24
C GLN A 14 9.32 -19.00 11.85
N SER A 15 8.10 -19.49 12.07
CA SER A 15 7.00 -18.65 12.60
C SER A 15 7.26 -18.14 14.02
N ARG A 16 7.95 -18.94 14.85
CA ARG A 16 8.31 -18.53 16.22
C ARG A 16 9.37 -17.45 16.19
N TRP A 17 10.45 -17.68 15.44
CA TRP A 17 11.53 -16.71 15.32
C TRP A 17 11.07 -15.40 14.70
N LEU A 18 10.27 -15.44 13.63
CA LEU A 18 9.72 -14.24 13.00
C LEU A 18 8.88 -13.42 13.98
N ARG A 19 8.06 -14.09 14.81
CA ARG A 19 7.27 -13.41 15.84
C ARG A 19 8.16 -12.67 16.83
N GLU A 20 9.17 -13.32 17.38
CA GLU A 20 10.10 -12.70 18.33
C GLU A 20 10.89 -11.55 17.68
N ALA A 21 11.38 -11.76 16.45
CA ALA A 21 12.12 -10.75 15.69
C ALA A 21 11.27 -9.50 15.43
N VAL A 22 10.00 -9.67 15.03
CA VAL A 22 9.08 -8.55 14.81
C VAL A 22 8.65 -7.89 16.12
N MET A 23 8.44 -8.67 17.19
CA MET A 23 8.14 -8.12 18.52
C MET A 23 9.29 -7.25 19.06
N ALA A 24 10.54 -7.58 18.74
CA ALA A 24 11.69 -6.75 19.14
C ALA A 24 11.60 -5.30 18.61
N TYR A 25 11.01 -5.07 17.44
CA TYR A 25 10.78 -3.71 16.91
C TYR A 25 9.77 -2.90 17.74
N ARG A 26 8.98 -3.55 18.61
CA ARG A 26 8.06 -2.84 19.52
C ARG A 26 8.73 -2.46 20.84
N GLU A 27 9.78 -3.18 21.22
CA GLU A 27 10.42 -3.06 22.53
C GLU A 27 11.70 -2.23 22.48
N VAL A 28 12.43 -2.32 21.37
CA VAL A 28 13.68 -1.61 21.16
C VAL A 28 13.40 -0.35 20.36
N THR A 29 13.74 0.80 20.94
CA THR A 29 13.68 2.07 20.22
C THR A 29 14.94 2.25 19.37
N GLY A 30 14.75 2.60 18.10
CA GLY A 30 15.85 2.78 17.15
C GLY A 30 16.17 1.54 16.32
N ASN A 31 17.15 1.69 15.42
CA ASN A 31 17.48 0.68 14.43
C ASN A 31 18.10 -0.58 15.08
N ILE A 32 17.60 -1.76 14.68
CA ILE A 32 18.16 -3.06 15.04
C ILE A 32 18.82 -3.68 13.78
N PRO A 33 19.95 -3.13 13.31
CA PRO A 33 20.45 -3.34 11.95
C PRO A 33 20.71 -4.82 11.62
N ASN A 34 21.21 -5.60 12.57
CA ASN A 34 21.49 -7.02 12.36
C ASN A 34 20.20 -7.83 12.15
N VAL A 35 19.13 -7.51 12.88
CA VAL A 35 17.84 -8.19 12.71
C VAL A 35 17.22 -7.78 11.38
N THR A 36 17.25 -6.47 11.06
CA THR A 36 16.79 -5.96 9.77
C THR A 36 17.51 -6.66 8.62
N GLN A 37 18.83 -6.74 8.67
CA GLN A 37 19.64 -7.37 7.64
C GLN A 37 19.29 -8.85 7.46
N VAL A 38 19.17 -9.62 8.56
CA VAL A 38 18.81 -11.04 8.45
C VAL A 38 17.40 -11.21 7.87
N LEU A 39 16.44 -10.38 8.27
CA LEU A 39 15.08 -10.43 7.74
C LEU A 39 15.02 -10.09 6.24
N THR A 40 15.72 -9.04 5.82
CA THR A 40 15.72 -8.61 4.41
C THR A 40 16.49 -9.57 3.52
N GLU A 41 17.67 -10.05 3.94
CA GLU A 41 18.45 -11.04 3.20
C GLU A 41 17.70 -12.37 3.05
N ALA A 42 17.03 -12.84 4.11
CA ALA A 42 16.24 -14.07 4.08
C ALA A 42 15.00 -13.98 3.18
N ALA A 43 14.49 -12.77 2.95
CA ALA A 43 13.32 -12.52 2.11
C ALA A 43 13.65 -12.41 0.61
N VAL A 44 14.91 -12.17 0.23
CA VAL A 44 15.33 -12.07 -1.18
C VAL A 44 15.00 -13.36 -1.93
N GLU A 45 14.23 -13.25 -3.01
CA GLU A 45 13.82 -14.37 -3.87
C GLU A 45 13.19 -15.55 -3.11
N ASN A 46 12.62 -15.28 -1.92
CA ASN A 46 12.05 -16.29 -1.04
C ASN A 46 10.60 -15.94 -0.70
N SER A 47 9.68 -16.40 -1.55
CA SER A 47 8.25 -16.11 -1.44
C SER A 47 7.64 -16.66 -0.16
N SER A 48 7.95 -17.90 0.19
CA SER A 48 7.44 -18.55 1.41
C SER A 48 7.80 -17.75 2.67
N PHE A 49 9.09 -17.42 2.83
CA PHE A 49 9.55 -16.63 3.96
C PHE A 49 8.94 -15.21 3.94
N THR A 50 8.91 -14.57 2.78
CA THR A 50 8.33 -13.23 2.59
C THR A 50 6.87 -13.19 3.03
N THR A 51 6.06 -14.19 2.64
CA THR A 51 4.64 -14.26 3.03
C THR A 51 4.49 -14.36 4.54
N VAL A 52 5.23 -15.26 5.21
CA VAL A 52 5.14 -15.40 6.67
C VAL A 52 5.64 -14.15 7.40
N LEU A 53 6.72 -13.54 6.90
CA LEU A 53 7.25 -12.27 7.41
C LEU A 53 6.20 -11.16 7.32
N LEU A 54 5.62 -10.93 6.14
CA LEU A 54 4.61 -9.89 5.93
C LEU A 54 3.34 -10.15 6.75
N CYS A 55 2.87 -11.40 6.82
CA CYS A 55 1.77 -11.78 7.71
C CYS A 55 2.05 -11.41 9.16
N THR A 56 3.25 -11.71 9.64
CA THR A 56 3.66 -11.43 11.03
C THR A 56 3.74 -9.93 11.27
N VAL A 57 4.42 -9.18 10.40
CA VAL A 57 4.59 -7.73 10.54
C VAL A 57 3.23 -7.02 10.46
N MET A 58 2.39 -7.33 9.48
CA MET A 58 1.09 -6.68 9.30
C MET A 58 0.10 -7.02 10.43
N THR A 59 0.13 -8.26 10.94
CA THR A 59 -0.67 -8.64 12.11
C THR A 59 -0.23 -7.88 13.36
N GLU A 60 1.08 -7.74 13.60
CA GLU A 60 1.60 -6.91 14.69
C GLU A 60 1.26 -5.43 14.48
N TYR A 61 1.39 -4.91 13.27
CA TYR A 61 1.06 -3.53 12.92
C TYR A 61 -0.42 -3.20 13.20
N ALA A 62 -1.33 -4.12 12.89
CA ALA A 62 -2.77 -3.95 13.11
C ALA A 62 -3.17 -3.95 14.59
N LYS A 63 -2.36 -4.49 15.51
CA LYS A 63 -2.69 -4.60 16.94
C LYS A 63 -1.80 -3.80 17.89
N ALA A 64 -0.58 -3.44 17.47
CA ALA A 64 0.35 -2.69 18.31
C ALA A 64 -0.21 -1.32 18.68
N PRO A 65 0.09 -0.75 19.87
CA PRO A 65 -0.29 0.61 20.21
C PRO A 65 0.23 1.63 19.18
N SER A 66 -0.55 2.63 18.79
CA SER A 66 -0.16 3.54 17.71
C SER A 66 1.12 4.35 17.99
N ASN A 67 1.50 4.58 19.25
CA ASN A 67 2.80 5.19 19.57
C ASN A 67 4.02 4.30 19.25
N MET A 68 3.82 3.00 18.98
CA MET A 68 4.88 2.02 18.69
C MET A 68 4.98 1.65 17.21
N LEU A 69 4.15 2.23 16.34
CA LEU A 69 4.12 1.85 14.91
C LEU A 69 5.34 2.32 14.13
N LYS A 70 6.07 3.33 14.62
CA LYS A 70 7.21 3.93 13.91
C LYS A 70 8.26 2.91 13.48
N GLU A 71 8.68 2.03 14.37
CA GLU A 71 9.75 1.07 14.07
C GLU A 71 9.24 -0.06 13.15
N LEU A 72 7.98 -0.47 13.28
CA LEU A 72 7.34 -1.39 12.33
C LEU A 72 7.17 -0.76 10.94
N SER A 73 6.82 0.53 10.86
CA SER A 73 6.78 1.29 9.60
C SER A 73 8.16 1.30 8.94
N GLN A 74 9.23 1.49 9.71
CA GLN A 74 10.59 1.44 9.19
C GLN A 74 10.94 0.04 8.66
N LEU A 75 10.62 -1.02 9.40
CA LEU A 75 10.83 -2.39 8.93
C LEU A 75 10.10 -2.67 7.60
N LEU A 76 8.84 -2.24 7.46
CA LEU A 76 8.09 -2.37 6.21
C LEU A 76 8.77 -1.62 5.05
N LEU A 77 9.30 -0.42 5.29
CA LEU A 77 10.08 0.32 4.30
C LEU A 77 11.33 -0.45 3.86
N GLU A 78 12.06 -1.08 4.79
CA GLU A 78 13.24 -1.89 4.47
C GLU A 78 12.87 -3.14 3.66
N ILE A 79 11.79 -3.84 4.03
CA ILE A 79 11.30 -5.02 3.31
C ILE A 79 10.88 -4.66 1.87
N LEU A 80 10.20 -3.52 1.68
CA LEU A 80 9.77 -3.07 0.35
C LEU A 80 10.90 -2.45 -0.49
N ASN A 81 12.04 -2.15 0.12
CA ASN A 81 13.23 -1.68 -0.57
C ASN A 81 14.09 -2.82 -1.16
N ILE A 82 13.73 -4.09 -0.88
CA ILE A 82 14.40 -5.26 -1.48
C ILE A 82 14.15 -5.22 -3.01
N ASN A 83 15.25 -5.21 -3.77
CA ASN A 83 15.20 -5.15 -5.23
C ASN A 83 15.34 -6.56 -5.82
N ASP A 84 14.21 -7.25 -5.96
CA ASP A 84 14.12 -8.59 -6.50
C ASP A 84 12.77 -8.82 -7.22
N SER A 85 12.53 -10.04 -7.71
CA SER A 85 11.30 -10.36 -8.45
C SER A 85 10.00 -10.25 -7.64
N LEU A 86 10.10 -10.22 -6.30
CA LEU A 86 8.96 -10.25 -5.38
C LEU A 86 8.50 -8.85 -4.96
N LYS A 87 9.22 -7.79 -5.33
CA LYS A 87 8.99 -6.41 -4.88
C LYS A 87 7.53 -5.94 -5.06
N ALA A 88 6.96 -6.13 -6.25
CA ALA A 88 5.57 -5.78 -6.53
C ALA A 88 4.57 -6.57 -5.66
N SER A 89 4.77 -7.89 -5.51
CA SER A 89 3.91 -8.72 -4.66
C SER A 89 3.99 -8.33 -3.18
N ARG A 90 5.16 -7.92 -2.69
CA ARG A 90 5.30 -7.37 -1.33
C ARG A 90 4.50 -6.08 -1.18
N ALA A 91 4.56 -5.17 -2.16
CA ALA A 91 3.81 -3.91 -2.14
C ALA A 91 2.29 -4.16 -2.09
N THR A 92 1.78 -5.08 -2.92
CA THR A 92 0.39 -5.53 -2.87
C THR A 92 -0.01 -6.06 -1.51
N SER A 93 0.79 -6.97 -0.95
CA SER A 93 0.53 -7.58 0.34
C SER A 93 0.45 -6.55 1.49
N VAL A 94 1.29 -5.50 1.43
CA VAL A 94 1.30 -4.45 2.46
C VAL A 94 0.15 -3.47 2.29
N LEU A 95 -0.16 -3.04 1.06
CA LEU A 95 -1.19 -2.04 0.80
C LEU A 95 -2.62 -2.61 0.88
N GLU A 96 -2.86 -3.73 0.21
CA GLU A 96 -4.18 -4.34 0.08
C GLU A 96 -4.44 -5.47 1.08
N GLY A 97 -3.37 -6.09 1.59
CA GLY A 97 -3.47 -7.23 2.49
C GLY A 97 -3.11 -8.54 1.80
N LEU A 98 -3.16 -9.63 2.57
CA LEU A 98 -2.77 -10.96 2.10
C LEU A 98 -3.57 -12.05 2.79
N VAL A 99 -3.67 -13.21 2.14
CA VAL A 99 -4.34 -14.39 2.68
C VAL A 99 -3.28 -15.42 3.09
N THR A 100 -3.36 -15.91 4.32
CA THR A 100 -2.44 -16.95 4.83
C THR A 100 -2.79 -18.32 4.26
N GLN A 101 -1.88 -19.29 4.45
CA GLN A 101 -2.14 -20.69 4.11
C GLN A 101 -3.33 -21.27 4.90
N ASP A 102 -3.58 -20.75 6.11
CA ASP A 102 -4.72 -21.13 6.95
C ASP A 102 -6.02 -20.38 6.58
N ASN A 103 -6.04 -19.70 5.42
CA ASN A 103 -7.16 -18.93 4.89
C ASN A 103 -7.61 -17.79 5.82
N GLU A 104 -6.68 -17.24 6.60
CA GLU A 104 -6.88 -16.04 7.41
C GLU A 104 -6.52 -14.80 6.60
N ASN A 105 -7.41 -13.80 6.60
CA ASN A 105 -7.18 -12.52 5.94
C ASN A 105 -6.39 -11.59 6.86
N VAL A 106 -5.19 -11.22 6.43
CA VAL A 106 -4.36 -10.20 7.07
C VAL A 106 -4.61 -8.87 6.36
N ARG A 107 -5.09 -7.89 7.13
CA ARG A 107 -5.46 -6.56 6.64
C ARG A 107 -4.25 -5.81 6.08
N GLY A 108 -4.44 -5.19 4.91
CA GLY A 108 -3.50 -4.22 4.35
C GLY A 108 -3.57 -2.85 5.03
N LEU A 109 -2.66 -1.95 4.68
CA LEU A 109 -2.65 -0.57 5.20
C LEU A 109 -3.97 0.16 4.89
N LEU A 110 -4.53 -0.01 3.68
CA LEU A 110 -5.78 0.64 3.29
C LEU A 110 -6.97 0.16 4.14
N ASP A 111 -7.03 -1.14 4.45
CA ASP A 111 -8.04 -1.68 5.36
C ASP A 111 -7.85 -1.15 6.79
N ILE A 112 -6.60 -1.06 7.26
CA ILE A 112 -6.31 -0.59 8.62
C ILE A 112 -6.74 0.88 8.77
N ILE A 113 -6.55 1.73 7.75
CA ILE A 113 -7.02 3.12 7.77
C ILE A 113 -8.54 3.15 7.99
N GLU A 114 -9.29 2.45 7.14
CA GLU A 114 -10.76 2.43 7.19
C GLU A 114 -11.29 1.90 8.52
N ASN A 115 -10.69 0.83 9.05
CA ASN A 115 -11.10 0.20 10.31
C ASN A 115 -10.72 1.03 11.56
N SER A 116 -9.72 1.90 11.47
CA SER A 116 -9.19 2.65 12.62
C SER A 116 -9.66 4.10 12.67
N LYS A 117 -10.36 4.56 11.63
CA LYS A 117 -10.69 5.97 11.40
C LYS A 117 -11.44 6.65 12.55
N ASP A 118 -12.26 5.90 13.30
CA ASP A 118 -13.08 6.45 14.39
C ASP A 118 -12.51 6.12 15.78
N SER A 119 -11.93 4.93 15.95
CA SER A 119 -11.46 4.40 17.23
C SER A 119 -10.00 4.73 17.54
N ASP A 120 -9.14 4.86 16.52
CA ASP A 120 -7.70 5.09 16.65
C ASP A 120 -7.21 5.94 15.46
N SER A 121 -7.61 7.21 15.44
CA SER A 121 -7.27 8.13 14.34
C SER A 121 -5.77 8.36 14.19
N ARG A 122 -4.99 8.16 15.26
CA ARG A 122 -3.52 8.21 15.22
C ARG A 122 -2.96 7.05 14.38
N ARG A 123 -3.50 5.85 14.53
CA ARG A 123 -3.13 4.70 13.68
C ARG A 123 -3.49 4.96 12.23
N ALA A 124 -4.73 5.41 11.96
CA ALA A 124 -5.16 5.73 10.60
C ALA A 124 -4.22 6.77 9.95
N TYR A 125 -3.88 7.85 10.67
CA TYR A 125 -2.89 8.83 10.22
C TYR A 125 -1.51 8.21 9.96
N GLN A 126 -1.00 7.37 10.85
CA GLN A 126 0.31 6.72 10.66
C GLN A 126 0.32 5.76 9.47
N CYS A 127 -0.78 5.05 9.19
CA CYS A 127 -0.92 4.27 7.98
C CYS A 127 -0.87 5.16 6.74
N ILE A 128 -1.62 6.27 6.70
CA ILE A 128 -1.59 7.22 5.57
C ILE A 128 -0.17 7.76 5.37
N LYS A 129 0.50 8.16 6.45
CA LYS A 129 1.90 8.62 6.41
C LYS A 129 2.83 7.55 5.84
N LEU A 130 2.64 6.29 6.23
CA LEU A 130 3.43 5.18 5.69
C LEU A 130 3.14 4.98 4.19
N VAL A 131 1.89 5.00 3.76
CA VAL A 131 1.52 4.90 2.34
C VAL A 131 2.22 5.99 1.51
N VAL A 132 2.19 7.24 1.95
CA VAL A 132 2.92 8.35 1.28
C VAL A 132 4.42 8.05 1.19
N MET A 133 5.05 7.64 2.30
CA MET A 133 6.48 7.31 2.32
C MET A 133 6.82 6.12 1.40
N LEU A 134 5.93 5.14 1.30
CA LEU A 134 6.11 3.97 0.44
C LEU A 134 6.07 4.37 -1.03
N SER A 135 5.09 5.15 -1.45
CA SER A 135 4.95 5.57 -2.84
C SER A 135 6.09 6.48 -3.31
N ALA A 136 6.70 7.25 -2.40
CA ALA A 136 7.89 8.03 -2.71
C ALA A 136 9.15 7.16 -2.92
N LYS A 137 9.21 5.96 -2.33
CA LYS A 137 10.40 5.08 -2.33
C LYS A 137 10.27 3.84 -3.21
N CYS A 138 9.04 3.41 -3.51
CA CYS A 138 8.73 2.20 -4.24
C CYS A 138 7.75 2.52 -5.37
N SER A 139 8.23 2.48 -6.61
CA SER A 139 7.40 2.70 -7.80
C SER A 139 6.24 1.70 -7.86
N ASP A 140 6.48 0.43 -7.53
CA ASP A 140 5.43 -0.60 -7.55
C ASP A 140 4.28 -0.27 -6.58
N ALA A 141 4.60 0.33 -5.42
CA ALA A 141 3.59 0.79 -4.47
C ALA A 141 2.78 1.97 -5.01
N ARG A 142 3.45 2.91 -5.70
CA ARG A 142 2.80 4.05 -6.36
C ARG A 142 1.88 3.59 -7.49
N ASP A 143 2.36 2.70 -8.35
CA ASP A 143 1.59 2.18 -9.49
C ASP A 143 0.36 1.38 -9.00
N LEU A 144 0.51 0.63 -7.89
CA LEU A 144 -0.61 -0.05 -7.25
C LEU A 144 -1.64 0.92 -6.65
N LEU A 145 -1.22 2.07 -6.12
CA LEU A 145 -2.17 3.08 -5.66
C LEU A 145 -3.06 3.57 -6.80
N THR A 146 -2.54 3.67 -8.04
CA THR A 146 -3.35 4.05 -9.20
C THR A 146 -4.47 3.05 -9.44
N SER A 147 -4.17 1.75 -9.27
CA SER A 147 -5.18 0.69 -9.36
C SER A 147 -6.20 0.71 -8.20
N THR A 148 -5.88 1.39 -7.09
CA THR A 148 -6.74 1.51 -5.89
C THR A 148 -7.12 2.96 -5.58
N GLN A 149 -7.13 3.81 -6.60
CA GLN A 149 -7.28 5.27 -6.47
C GLN A 149 -8.49 5.68 -5.64
N ALA A 150 -9.65 5.03 -5.81
CA ALA A 150 -10.84 5.35 -5.02
C ALA A 150 -10.64 5.15 -3.51
N ARG A 151 -9.96 4.08 -3.09
CA ARG A 151 -9.68 3.80 -1.67
C ARG A 151 -8.65 4.77 -1.10
N TRP A 152 -7.65 5.10 -1.92
CA TRP A 152 -6.65 6.09 -1.55
C TRP A 152 -7.25 7.49 -1.43
N GLN A 153 -8.03 7.92 -2.42
CA GLN A 153 -8.75 9.20 -2.43
C GLN A 153 -9.64 9.35 -1.19
N TRP A 154 -10.39 8.31 -0.83
CA TRP A 154 -11.18 8.29 0.40
C TRP A 154 -10.31 8.51 1.65
N SER A 155 -9.13 7.88 1.70
CA SER A 155 -8.20 8.00 2.84
C SER A 155 -7.65 9.42 2.97
N VAL A 156 -7.33 10.08 1.85
CA VAL A 156 -6.84 11.47 1.84
C VAL A 156 -7.94 12.44 2.23
N GLU A 157 -9.15 12.27 1.71
CA GLU A 157 -10.30 13.12 2.07
C GLU A 157 -10.65 12.99 3.56
N TRP A 158 -10.60 11.76 4.09
CA TRP A 158 -10.77 11.55 5.53
C TRP A 158 -9.72 12.32 6.34
N LEU A 159 -8.44 12.29 5.94
CA LEU A 159 -7.38 13.02 6.63
C LEU A 159 -7.62 14.54 6.56
N ARG A 160 -8.03 15.05 5.40
CA ARG A 160 -8.37 16.46 5.20
C ARG A 160 -9.49 16.91 6.13
N GLY A 161 -10.63 16.22 6.11
CA GLY A 161 -11.77 16.53 7.00
C GLY A 161 -11.37 16.49 8.47
N ARG A 162 -10.56 15.51 8.89
CA ARG A 162 -10.02 15.43 10.26
C ARG A 162 -9.11 16.59 10.64
N MET A 163 -8.41 17.21 9.69
CA MET A 163 -7.59 18.39 9.93
C MET A 163 -8.42 19.68 9.97
N ASP A 164 -9.48 19.78 9.16
CA ASP A 164 -10.35 20.95 9.11
C ASP A 164 -11.27 21.06 10.33
N ASP A 165 -11.84 19.95 10.80
CA ASP A 165 -12.63 19.87 12.05
C ASP A 165 -11.87 20.45 13.25
N HIS A 166 -10.55 20.24 13.27
CA HIS A 166 -9.67 20.78 14.30
C HIS A 166 -9.57 22.30 14.24
N THR A 167 -9.40 22.84 13.02
CA THR A 167 -9.27 24.28 12.78
C THR A 167 -10.56 25.02 13.16
N ALA A 168 -11.72 24.42 12.87
CA ALA A 168 -13.02 24.93 13.29
C ALA A 168 -13.19 24.94 14.82
N THR A 169 -12.72 23.89 15.51
CA THR A 169 -12.79 23.78 16.98
C THR A 169 -11.91 24.82 17.67
N ILE A 170 -10.71 25.12 17.15
CA ILE A 170 -9.84 26.18 17.68
C ILE A 170 -10.48 27.57 17.50
N SER A 171 -11.01 27.83 16.30
CA SER A 171 -11.54 29.14 15.93
C SER A 171 -12.79 29.54 16.71
N THR A 172 -13.55 28.56 17.23
CA THR A 172 -14.79 28.79 17.98
C THR A 172 -14.60 28.92 19.49
N GLY A 173 -13.37 28.89 20.01
CA GLY A 173 -13.08 29.21 21.42
C GLY A 173 -13.74 28.29 22.45
N THR A 174 -14.29 27.14 22.05
CA THR A 174 -14.93 26.17 22.94
C THR A 174 -13.88 25.27 23.58
N GLY A 175 -13.03 25.88 24.42
CA GLY A 175 -12.08 25.18 25.26
C GLY A 175 -12.75 24.52 26.45
N LEU A 176 -13.62 23.53 26.26
CA LEU A 176 -14.12 22.66 27.34
C LEU A 176 -14.49 21.28 26.78
N SER A 177 -13.62 20.29 26.94
CA SER A 177 -14.00 18.96 27.47
C SER A 177 -12.82 18.00 27.38
N ASN A 178 -12.60 17.32 28.50
CA ASN A 178 -11.52 16.40 28.85
C ASN A 178 -11.56 15.07 28.06
N GLU A 179 -11.92 15.12 26.78
CA GLU A 179 -11.96 13.94 25.91
C GLU A 179 -10.60 13.78 25.23
N ASP A 180 -9.85 12.81 25.76
CA ASP A 180 -8.62 12.18 25.27
C ASP A 180 -7.57 13.12 24.64
N SER A 181 -6.66 13.62 25.47
CA SER A 181 -5.49 14.40 25.04
C SER A 181 -4.56 13.68 24.06
N SER A 182 -4.77 12.39 23.78
CA SER A 182 -3.95 11.62 22.84
C SER A 182 -4.39 11.80 21.37
N THR A 183 -5.69 11.90 21.10
CA THR A 183 -6.25 11.93 19.73
C THR A 183 -6.10 13.30 19.05
N LYS A 184 -6.15 14.38 19.84
CA LYS A 184 -6.16 15.78 19.37
C LYS A 184 -4.78 16.35 18.97
N ASN A 185 -3.70 15.60 19.16
CA ASN A 185 -2.35 16.17 19.05
C ASN A 185 -1.75 16.13 17.65
N PHE A 186 -2.04 15.12 16.81
CA PHE A 186 -1.35 15.02 15.51
C PHE A 186 -1.81 16.09 14.52
N GLN A 187 -3.10 16.47 14.57
CA GLN A 187 -3.72 17.49 13.70
C GLN A 187 -3.01 18.85 13.74
N ARG A 188 -2.30 19.16 14.85
CA ARG A 188 -1.55 20.42 15.04
C ARG A 188 -0.12 20.38 14.55
N THR A 189 0.37 19.21 14.15
CA THR A 189 1.79 19.04 13.82
C THR A 189 2.05 19.42 12.38
N THR A 190 3.17 20.11 12.14
CA THR A 190 3.69 20.36 10.78
C THR A 190 3.82 19.06 9.98
N SER A 191 4.18 17.96 10.65
CA SER A 191 4.23 16.64 10.00
C SER A 191 2.90 16.20 9.43
N ALA A 192 1.76 16.51 10.06
CA ALA A 192 0.46 16.10 9.53
C ALA A 192 0.07 16.94 8.30
N GLN A 193 0.38 18.23 8.32
CA GLN A 193 0.19 19.13 7.18
C GLN A 193 1.01 18.69 5.97
N LEU A 194 2.31 18.43 6.17
CA LEU A 194 3.19 17.95 5.10
C LEU A 194 2.70 16.60 4.55
N THR A 195 2.28 15.68 5.41
CA THR A 195 1.71 14.40 4.94
C THR A 195 0.43 14.59 4.12
N LEU A 196 -0.47 15.51 4.51
CA LEU A 196 -1.68 15.79 3.73
C LEU A 196 -1.34 16.44 2.38
N GLU A 197 -0.37 17.35 2.35
CA GLU A 197 0.12 17.97 1.12
C GLU A 197 0.70 16.91 0.17
N GLU A 198 1.62 16.08 0.63
CA GLU A 198 2.22 14.98 -0.15
C GLU A 198 1.15 13.98 -0.61
N ALA A 199 0.19 13.64 0.25
CA ALA A 199 -0.90 12.73 -0.10
C ALA A 199 -1.83 13.30 -1.18
N THR A 200 -2.09 14.61 -1.13
CA THR A 200 -2.90 15.34 -2.12
C THR A 200 -2.15 15.45 -3.44
N ALA A 201 -0.85 15.77 -3.40
CA ALA A 201 0.00 15.81 -4.59
C ALA A 201 0.01 14.45 -5.31
N LEU A 202 0.15 13.36 -4.53
CA LEU A 202 0.13 12.01 -5.07
C LEU A 202 -1.20 11.68 -5.78
N LEU A 203 -2.35 12.12 -5.26
CA LEU A 203 -3.63 11.97 -5.97
C LEU A 203 -3.66 12.74 -7.30
N SER A 204 -3.19 13.99 -7.29
CA SER A 204 -3.17 14.81 -8.51
C SER A 204 -2.24 14.24 -9.58
N GLU A 205 -1.12 13.63 -9.19
CA GLU A 205 -0.23 12.91 -10.11
C GLU A 205 -0.94 11.72 -10.77
N MET A 206 -1.75 10.97 -10.02
CA MET A 206 -2.50 9.82 -10.53
C MET A 206 -3.59 10.26 -11.51
N GLU A 207 -4.37 11.28 -11.18
CA GLU A 207 -5.40 11.86 -12.05
C GLU A 207 -4.81 12.39 -13.37
N SER A 208 -3.61 12.97 -13.32
CA SER A 208 -2.90 13.46 -14.51
C SER A 208 -2.46 12.31 -15.43
N ALA A 209 -1.96 11.22 -14.84
CA ALA A 209 -1.55 10.03 -15.59
C ALA A 209 -2.74 9.33 -16.28
N GLU A 210 -3.92 9.34 -15.67
CA GLU A 210 -5.14 8.81 -16.30
C GLU A 210 -5.56 9.62 -17.55
N MET A 211 -5.47 10.95 -17.49
CA MET A 211 -5.80 11.82 -18.63
C MET A 211 -4.84 11.65 -19.82
N GLU A 212 -3.54 11.45 -19.57
CA GLU A 212 -2.54 11.23 -20.64
C GLU A 212 -2.83 9.94 -21.43
N ILE A 213 -3.28 8.88 -20.76
CA ILE A 213 -3.65 7.60 -21.39
C ILE A 213 -4.90 7.76 -22.26
N GLU A 214 -5.89 8.54 -21.81
CA GLU A 214 -7.13 8.78 -22.55
C GLU A 214 -6.87 9.58 -23.85
N CYS A 215 -5.98 10.58 -23.82
CA CYS A 215 -5.59 11.36 -25.00
C CYS A 215 -4.85 10.52 -26.07
N ASP A 216 -3.92 9.64 -25.69
CA ASP A 216 -3.18 8.79 -26.65
C ASP A 216 -4.10 7.73 -27.29
N SER A 217 -5.06 7.21 -26.50
CA SER A 217 -6.05 6.25 -27.01
C SER A 217 -7.03 6.86 -28.02
N SER A 218 -7.31 8.16 -27.91
CA SER A 218 -8.23 8.87 -28.79
C SER A 218 -7.58 9.31 -30.11
N GLU A 219 -6.29 9.63 -30.15
CA GLU A 219 -5.55 9.90 -31.40
C GLU A 219 -5.36 8.64 -32.28
N LEU A 220 -5.25 7.46 -31.69
CA LEU A 220 -5.13 6.18 -32.43
C LEU A 220 -6.46 5.70 -33.05
N GLY A 221 -7.60 6.25 -32.64
CA GLY A 221 -8.93 5.89 -33.12
C GLY A 221 -9.31 6.49 -34.48
N GLU A 222 -8.68 7.60 -34.91
CA GLU A 222 -9.13 8.37 -36.08
C GLU A 222 -8.45 7.99 -37.42
N ILE A 223 -7.50 7.04 -37.45
CA ILE A 223 -6.72 6.76 -38.68
C ILE A 223 -7.37 5.68 -39.60
N LYS A 224 -8.49 5.05 -39.21
CA LYS A 224 -9.06 3.90 -39.96
C LYS A 224 -10.28 4.15 -40.85
N GLU A 225 -10.79 5.37 -40.96
CA GLU A 225 -12.02 5.63 -41.74
C GLU A 225 -11.78 6.52 -42.98
N SER A 226 -10.80 6.19 -43.83
CA SER A 226 -10.61 6.92 -45.10
C SER A 226 -9.87 6.12 -46.18
N THR A 227 -10.22 4.86 -46.46
CA THR A 227 -10.04 4.29 -47.83
C THR A 227 -10.75 2.94 -48.02
N CYS A 228 -11.94 2.93 -48.63
CA CYS A 228 -12.34 1.91 -49.63
C CYS A 228 -13.73 2.21 -50.21
N GLU A 229 -13.79 3.14 -51.16
CA GLU A 229 -14.82 3.09 -52.20
C GLU A 229 -14.20 2.41 -53.42
N ARG A 230 -14.56 1.14 -53.65
CA ARG A 230 -14.57 0.56 -54.99
C ARG A 230 -15.58 -0.57 -55.04
N GLU A 231 -16.76 -0.22 -55.53
CA GLU A 231 -17.80 -1.16 -55.90
C GLU A 231 -17.32 -2.08 -57.03
N ILE A 232 -17.47 -3.40 -56.84
CA ILE A 232 -17.56 -4.38 -57.93
C ILE A 232 -18.65 -5.38 -57.56
N SER A 233 -19.76 -5.31 -58.29
CA SER A 233 -20.93 -6.20 -58.20
C SER A 233 -20.58 -7.67 -58.50
N PRO A 234 -21.36 -8.64 -57.97
CA PRO A 234 -21.18 -10.05 -58.25
C PRO A 234 -21.99 -10.48 -59.49
N SER A 235 -21.35 -11.16 -60.44
CA SER A 235 -22.04 -11.90 -61.50
C SER A 235 -21.81 -13.39 -61.32
N GLN A 236 -22.93 -14.10 -61.29
CA GLN A 236 -23.11 -15.55 -61.21
C GLN A 236 -22.59 -16.24 -62.47
N ASP A 237 -22.02 -17.44 -62.33
CA ASP A 237 -22.31 -18.60 -63.19
C ASP A 237 -21.45 -19.80 -62.75
N LEU A 238 -22.09 -20.80 -62.14
CA LEU A 238 -21.57 -22.16 -62.04
C LEU A 238 -22.74 -23.09 -62.33
N ASP A 239 -22.77 -23.60 -63.56
CA ASP A 239 -23.68 -24.65 -63.99
C ASP A 239 -22.89 -25.87 -64.49
N ALA A 240 -23.42 -27.05 -64.13
CA ALA A 240 -23.22 -28.39 -64.70
C ALA A 240 -21.97 -29.25 -64.35
N VAL A 241 -22.16 -30.13 -63.35
CA VAL A 241 -22.08 -31.62 -63.35
C VAL A 241 -21.45 -32.28 -64.62
N ASP A 242 -20.26 -32.90 -64.57
CA ASP A 242 -19.89 -34.34 -64.30
C ASP A 242 -20.37 -35.35 -65.38
N PRO A 243 -19.66 -36.44 -65.76
CA PRO A 243 -18.42 -37.04 -65.21
C PRO A 243 -17.21 -37.14 -66.17
#